data_AF-A0A495XF15-F1
#
_entry.id   AF-A0A495XF15-F1
#
_cell.length_a   1.000
_cell.length_b   1.000
_cell.length_c   1.000
_cell.angle_alpha   90.00
_cell.angle_beta   90.00
_cell.angle_gamma   90.00
#
_symmetry.space_group_name_H-M   'P 1'
#
loop_
_entity.id
_entity.type
_entity.pdbx_description
1 polymer ?
#
loop_
_entity_poly.entity_id
_entity_poly.type
_entity_poly.pdbx_seq_one_letter_code
_entity_poly.pdbx_strand_id
1 'polypeptide(L)'
;MTSRVAYRVSALLFLSGLAHLVVFFVNGGPWEGPVSWRKAVTFGLSFGLTLASYTWVAGFVRLRSVWVGVFTGASVAEVALISLQAWRKVPSHFNESTAFDTLVTRALTVGGITLVVCVVALAVAVFKASLPPAMRLAARVGAASLVVAMAFGGLMVAERGGSWKLAHGVAMHGVLLLPLLAWLLDFTTWEDRRKVRVVRAAAGGYAALVGAAAVFNALV
;
A
#
# COMPACT_ATOMS: atom_id res chain seq x y z
N MET A 1 16.64 7.24 8.62
CA MET A 1 16.36 7.90 7.32
C MET A 1 15.50 9.14 7.55
N THR A 2 15.71 10.22 6.78
CA THR A 2 14.89 11.43 6.89
C THR A 2 13.62 11.31 6.05
N SER A 3 12.52 11.95 6.47
CA SER A 3 11.25 11.92 5.72
C SER A 3 11.39 12.47 4.30
N ARG A 4 12.30 13.43 4.08
CA ARG A 4 12.59 13.99 2.75
C ARG A 4 13.09 12.92 1.77
N VAL A 5 13.95 12.01 2.23
CA VAL A 5 14.46 10.91 1.40
C VAL A 5 13.32 9.95 1.06
N ALA A 6 12.50 9.56 2.05
CA ALA A 6 11.38 8.67 1.83
C ALA A 6 10.36 9.22 0.81
N TYR A 7 10.06 10.52 0.84
CA TYR A 7 9.19 11.15 -0.18
C TYR A 7 9.81 11.17 -1.58
N ARG A 8 11.13 11.41 -1.70
CA ARG A 8 11.80 11.32 -3.01
C ARG A 8 11.76 9.90 -3.56
N VAL A 9 12.04 8.91 -2.72
CA VAL A 9 11.95 7.50 -3.11
C VAL A 9 10.52 7.16 -3.52
N SER A 10 9.51 7.55 -2.73
CA SER A 10 8.10 7.40 -3.06
C SER A 10 7.76 7.96 -4.45
N ALA A 11 8.19 9.19 -4.75
CA ALA A 11 7.98 9.80 -6.06
C ALA A 11 8.67 9.00 -7.18
N LEU A 12 9.90 8.54 -6.97
CA LEU A 12 10.61 7.70 -7.95
C LEU A 12 9.91 6.37 -8.21
N LEU A 13 9.40 5.70 -7.16
CA LEU A 13 8.63 4.45 -7.31
C LEU A 13 7.34 4.70 -8.10
N PHE A 14 6.63 5.78 -7.79
CA PHE A 14 5.41 6.16 -8.51
C PHE A 14 5.69 6.46 -9.99
N LEU A 15 6.71 7.26 -10.26
CA LEU A 15 7.15 7.58 -11.63
C LEU A 15 7.62 6.34 -12.39
N SER A 16 8.27 5.38 -11.71
CA SER A 16 8.60 4.07 -12.30
C SER A 16 7.34 3.32 -12.75
N GLY A 17 6.28 3.32 -11.94
CA GLY A 17 4.99 2.73 -12.33
C GLY A 17 4.40 3.39 -13.58
N LEU A 18 4.43 4.72 -13.66
CA LEU A 18 3.99 5.45 -14.86
C LEU A 18 4.86 5.15 -16.09
N ALA A 19 6.18 5.07 -15.91
CA ALA A 19 7.09 4.73 -17.00
C ALA A 19 6.78 3.33 -17.56
N HIS A 20 6.54 2.33 -16.70
CA HIS A 20 6.12 1.00 -17.15
C HIS A 20 4.74 0.99 -17.83
N LEU A 21 3.86 1.94 -17.50
CA LEU A 21 2.57 2.09 -18.18
C LEU A 21 2.77 2.60 -19.61
N VAL A 22 3.69 3.55 -19.80
CA VAL A 22 4.10 4.00 -21.15
C VAL A 22 4.71 2.83 -21.92
N VAL A 23 5.58 2.04 -21.30
CA VAL A 23 6.16 0.84 -21.92
C VAL A 23 5.08 -0.15 -22.35
N PHE A 24 4.05 -0.36 -21.53
CA PHE A 24 2.90 -1.20 -21.90
C PHE A 24 2.16 -0.67 -23.13
N PHE A 25 1.91 0.64 -23.22
CA PHE A 25 1.24 1.23 -24.38
C PHE A 25 2.06 1.14 -25.67
N VAL A 26 3.39 1.21 -25.58
CA VAL A 26 4.29 1.12 -26.74
C VAL A 26 4.53 -0.33 -27.18
N ASN A 27 4.85 -1.22 -26.24
CA ASN A 27 5.23 -2.60 -26.54
C ASN A 27 4.02 -3.55 -26.63
N GLY A 28 2.88 -3.17 -26.07
CA GLY A 28 1.68 -4.00 -26.02
C GLY A 28 1.81 -5.25 -25.13
N GLY A 29 0.97 -6.24 -25.40
CA GLY A 29 0.86 -7.49 -24.65
C GLY A 29 -0.41 -7.57 -23.79
N PRO A 30 -0.69 -8.74 -23.20
CA PRO A 30 -1.85 -8.91 -22.35
C PRO A 30 -1.69 -8.13 -21.03
N TRP A 31 -2.76 -7.46 -20.59
CA TRP A 31 -2.83 -6.83 -19.27
C TRP A 31 -2.92 -7.87 -18.14
N GLU A 32 -3.47 -9.03 -18.43
CA GLU A 32 -3.60 -10.15 -17.50
C GLU A 32 -2.47 -11.16 -17.65
N GLY A 33 -2.36 -12.05 -16.65
CA GLY A 33 -1.40 -13.14 -16.66
C GLY A 33 -0.11 -12.88 -15.87
N PRO A 34 0.75 -13.90 -15.76
CA PRO A 34 1.87 -13.91 -14.82
C PRO A 34 3.02 -12.98 -15.21
N VAL A 35 3.16 -12.66 -16.51
CA VAL A 35 4.25 -11.89 -17.13
C VAL A 35 3.78 -10.50 -17.61
N SER A 36 2.57 -10.09 -17.27
CA SER A 36 2.03 -8.79 -17.69
C SER A 36 2.77 -7.59 -17.07
N TRP A 37 2.92 -6.52 -17.86
CA TRP A 37 3.39 -5.20 -17.43
C TRP A 37 2.56 -4.60 -16.30
N ARG A 38 1.29 -5.01 -16.14
CA ARG A 38 0.42 -4.59 -15.04
C ARG A 38 1.12 -4.62 -13.70
N LYS A 39 1.85 -5.70 -13.39
CA LYS A 39 2.50 -5.82 -12.07
C LYS A 39 3.53 -4.72 -11.85
N ALA A 40 4.39 -4.44 -12.83
CA ALA A 40 5.38 -3.36 -12.72
C ALA A 40 4.70 -2.00 -12.57
N VAL A 41 3.61 -1.76 -13.31
CA VAL A 41 2.79 -0.55 -13.21
C VAL A 41 2.18 -0.41 -11.80
N THR A 42 1.38 -1.39 -11.39
CA THR A 42 0.60 -1.29 -10.15
C THR A 42 1.48 -1.36 -8.92
N PHE A 43 2.59 -2.10 -8.93
CA PHE A 43 3.54 -2.07 -7.82
C PHE A 43 4.23 -0.71 -7.71
N GLY A 44 4.74 -0.14 -8.80
CA GLY A 44 5.37 1.18 -8.77
C GLY A 44 4.42 2.26 -8.24
N LEU A 45 3.21 2.34 -8.79
CA LEU A 45 2.18 3.29 -8.36
C LEU A 45 1.76 3.09 -6.91
N SER A 46 1.43 1.85 -6.52
CA SER A 46 0.94 1.54 -5.18
C SER A 46 2.01 1.75 -4.13
N PHE A 47 3.22 1.23 -4.31
CA PHE A 47 4.30 1.40 -3.36
C PHE A 47 4.75 2.85 -3.25
N GLY A 48 4.78 3.59 -4.37
CA GLY A 48 5.03 5.03 -4.35
C GLY A 48 4.02 5.75 -3.46
N LEU A 49 2.72 5.56 -3.70
CA LEU A 49 1.67 6.23 -2.94
C LEU A 49 1.60 5.76 -1.48
N THR A 50 1.72 4.46 -1.23
CA THR A 50 1.71 3.89 0.12
C THR A 50 2.92 4.34 0.94
N LEU A 51 4.13 4.44 0.34
CA LEU A 51 5.30 4.96 1.04
C LEU A 51 5.14 6.43 1.43
N ALA A 52 4.58 7.27 0.54
CA ALA A 52 4.24 8.65 0.90
C ALA A 52 3.27 8.69 2.08
N SER A 53 2.20 7.89 2.01
CA SER A 53 1.15 7.83 3.02
C SER A 53 1.69 7.34 4.37
N TYR A 54 2.49 6.27 4.36
CA TYR A 54 3.15 5.71 5.54
C TYR A 54 4.08 6.74 6.18
N THR A 55 4.90 7.42 5.38
CA THR A 55 5.84 8.46 5.85
C THR A 55 5.09 9.65 6.46
N TRP A 56 3.97 10.05 5.86
CA TRP A 56 3.15 11.15 6.33
C TRP A 56 2.48 10.83 7.67
N VAL A 57 1.81 9.68 7.77
CA VAL A 57 1.15 9.26 9.01
C VAL A 57 2.15 8.97 10.12
N ALA A 58 3.31 8.39 9.79
CA ALA A 58 4.43 8.19 10.72
C ALA A 58 4.87 9.51 11.38
N GLY A 59 4.77 10.64 10.67
CA GLY A 59 5.07 11.98 11.19
C GLY A 59 4.13 12.42 12.31
N PHE A 60 2.81 12.18 12.16
CA PHE A 60 1.81 12.54 13.18
C PHE A 60 2.02 11.78 14.50
N VAL A 61 2.48 10.54 14.42
CA VAL A 61 2.64 9.65 15.58
C VAL A 61 4.09 9.55 16.05
N ARG A 62 5.00 10.34 15.45
CA ARG A 62 6.45 10.35 15.75
C ARG A 62 7.07 8.95 15.73
N LEU A 63 6.70 8.14 14.74
CA LEU A 63 7.24 6.79 14.57
C LEU A 63 8.77 6.85 14.41
N ARG A 64 9.48 5.91 15.04
CA ARG A 64 10.95 5.85 14.96
C ARG A 64 11.40 5.76 13.50
N SER A 65 12.41 6.55 13.14
CA SER A 65 12.90 6.68 11.75
C SER A 65 13.43 5.37 11.15
N VAL A 66 13.78 4.39 11.97
CA VAL A 66 14.16 3.04 11.52
C VAL A 66 13.00 2.35 10.79
N TRP A 67 11.75 2.50 11.25
CA TRP A 67 10.59 1.87 10.62
C TRP A 67 10.27 2.47 9.25
N VAL A 68 10.43 3.79 9.11
CA VAL A 68 10.33 4.45 7.79
C VAL A 68 11.48 3.98 6.88
N GLY A 69 12.68 3.84 7.43
CA GLY A 69 13.84 3.25 6.76
C GLY A 69 13.56 1.86 6.17
N VAL A 70 13.16 0.93 7.02
CA VAL A 70 12.87 -0.46 6.67
C VAL A 70 11.73 -0.55 5.66
N PHE A 71 10.62 0.15 5.89
CA PHE A 71 9.48 0.15 4.97
C PHE A 71 9.88 0.66 3.58
N THR A 72 10.70 1.70 3.52
CA THR A 72 11.21 2.23 2.25
C THR A 72 12.13 1.24 1.54
N GLY A 73 13.07 0.62 2.26
CA GLY A 73 13.99 -0.37 1.69
C GLY A 73 13.23 -1.57 1.12
N ALA A 74 12.26 -2.09 1.86
CA ALA A 74 11.38 -3.15 1.38
C ALA A 74 10.58 -2.71 0.15
N SER A 75 10.00 -1.50 0.17
CA SER A 75 9.25 -0.95 -0.99
C SER A 75 10.11 -0.85 -2.26
N VAL A 76 11.36 -0.41 -2.12
CA VAL A 76 12.31 -0.34 -3.24
C VAL A 76 12.64 -1.74 -3.75
N ALA A 77 12.93 -2.69 -2.86
CA ALA A 77 13.23 -4.06 -3.24
C ALA A 77 12.07 -4.71 -3.99
N GLU A 78 10.84 -4.59 -3.47
CA GLU A 78 9.61 -5.06 -4.12
C GLU A 78 9.49 -4.53 -5.55
N VAL A 79 9.47 -3.19 -5.71
CA VAL A 79 9.29 -2.59 -7.04
C VAL A 79 10.44 -2.95 -7.99
N ALA A 80 11.69 -2.94 -7.51
CA ALA A 80 12.85 -3.25 -8.34
C ALA A 80 12.84 -4.71 -8.82
N LEU A 81 12.57 -5.68 -7.93
CA LEU A 81 12.55 -7.09 -8.26
C LEU A 81 11.36 -7.46 -9.17
N ILE A 82 10.18 -6.88 -8.94
CA ILE A 82 9.03 -7.04 -9.82
C ILE A 82 9.32 -6.47 -11.20
N SER A 83 9.88 -5.26 -11.27
CA SER A 83 10.24 -4.62 -12.53
C SER A 83 11.28 -5.45 -13.28
N LEU A 84 12.33 -5.90 -12.59
CA LEU A 84 13.36 -6.77 -13.16
C LEU A 84 12.75 -8.03 -13.80
N GLN A 85 11.83 -8.70 -13.11
CA GLN A 85 11.19 -9.90 -13.64
C GLN A 85 10.26 -9.61 -14.83
N ALA A 86 9.57 -8.46 -14.83
CA ALA A 86 8.79 -8.01 -15.99
C ALA A 86 9.69 -7.79 -17.23
N TRP A 87 10.84 -7.13 -17.06
CA TRP A 87 11.81 -6.93 -18.14
C TRP A 87 12.44 -8.25 -18.63
N ARG A 88 12.64 -9.21 -17.73
CA ARG A 88 13.06 -10.58 -18.08
C ARG A 88 11.96 -11.42 -18.72
N LYS A 89 10.72 -10.90 -18.78
CA LYS A 89 9.53 -11.61 -19.29
C LYS A 89 9.30 -12.96 -18.61
N VAL A 90 9.50 -13.02 -17.29
CA VAL A 90 9.21 -14.20 -16.48
C VAL A 90 8.33 -13.84 -15.27
N PRO A 91 7.62 -14.80 -14.67
CA PRO A 91 6.82 -14.53 -13.50
C PRO A 91 7.69 -14.06 -12.33
N SER A 92 7.20 -13.07 -11.59
CA SER A 92 7.94 -12.51 -10.46
C SER A 92 7.73 -13.24 -9.13
N HIS A 93 6.53 -13.78 -8.92
CA HIS A 93 6.17 -14.58 -7.74
C HIS A 93 5.92 -16.01 -8.16
N PHE A 94 6.20 -16.95 -7.24
CA PHE A 94 6.01 -18.39 -7.44
C PHE A 94 6.79 -18.95 -8.64
N ASN A 95 7.92 -18.32 -8.98
CA ASN A 95 8.76 -18.74 -10.07
C ASN A 95 9.99 -19.47 -9.53
N GLU A 96 10.07 -20.77 -9.78
CA GLU A 96 11.14 -21.65 -9.33
C GLU A 96 11.88 -22.30 -10.52
N SER A 97 11.77 -21.73 -11.72
CA SER A 97 12.39 -22.28 -12.94
C SER A 97 13.92 -22.27 -12.91
N THR A 98 14.53 -21.32 -12.21
CA THR A 98 15.99 -21.21 -12.05
C THR A 98 16.36 -20.85 -10.61
N ALA A 99 17.62 -21.07 -10.22
CA ALA A 99 18.12 -20.66 -8.91
C ALA A 99 17.95 -19.14 -8.66
N PHE A 100 18.13 -18.33 -9.71
CA PHE A 100 17.94 -16.88 -9.62
C PHE A 100 16.46 -16.51 -9.45
N ASP A 101 15.54 -17.14 -10.18
CA ASP A 101 14.10 -16.90 -10.04
C ASP A 101 13.59 -17.27 -8.65
N THR A 102 14.07 -18.39 -8.12
CA THR A 102 13.79 -18.82 -6.75
C THR A 102 14.29 -17.81 -5.73
N LEU A 103 15.49 -17.25 -5.92
CA LEU A 103 16.03 -16.22 -5.04
C LEU A 103 15.15 -14.95 -5.07
N VAL A 104 14.73 -14.50 -6.25
CA VAL A 104 13.84 -13.35 -6.40
C VAL A 104 12.50 -13.60 -5.72
N THR A 105 11.88 -14.77 -5.95
CA THR A 105 10.63 -15.15 -5.29
C THR A 105 10.77 -15.13 -3.77
N ARG A 106 11.84 -15.69 -3.21
CA ARG A 106 12.10 -15.67 -1.77
C ARG A 106 12.31 -14.26 -1.23
N ALA A 107 13.03 -13.41 -1.96
CA ALA A 107 13.28 -12.03 -1.58
C ALA A 107 11.97 -11.22 -1.51
N LEU A 108 11.05 -11.40 -2.47
CA LEU A 108 9.72 -10.80 -2.46
C LEU A 108 8.87 -11.31 -1.28
N THR A 109 8.95 -12.60 -0.94
CA THR A 109 8.27 -13.13 0.25
C THR A 109 8.77 -12.46 1.55
N VAL A 110 10.10 -12.32 1.69
CA VAL A 110 10.70 -11.64 2.86
C VAL A 110 10.34 -10.15 2.88
N GLY A 111 10.32 -9.49 1.71
CA GLY A 111 9.89 -8.10 1.56
C GLY A 111 8.44 -7.90 2.01
N GLY A 112 7.53 -8.74 1.53
CA GLY A 112 6.13 -8.81 1.96
C GLY A 112 5.98 -8.93 3.47
N ILE A 113 6.64 -9.91 4.10
CA ILE A 113 6.61 -10.09 5.57
C ILE A 113 7.15 -8.84 6.29
N THR A 114 8.23 -8.25 5.78
CA THR A 114 8.82 -7.04 6.36
C THR A 114 7.84 -5.86 6.33
N LEU A 115 7.09 -5.70 5.24
CA LEU A 115 6.06 -4.68 5.09
C LEU A 115 4.91 -4.89 6.08
N VAL A 116 4.45 -6.14 6.26
CA VAL A 116 3.43 -6.49 7.27
C VAL A 116 3.87 -6.03 8.66
N VAL A 117 5.10 -6.35 9.06
CA VAL A 117 5.63 -5.97 10.38
C VAL A 117 5.68 -4.45 10.54
N CYS A 118 6.11 -3.72 9.51
CA CYS A 118 6.14 -2.25 9.53
C CYS A 118 4.74 -1.65 9.62
N VAL A 119 3.76 -2.19 8.88
CA VAL A 119 2.36 -1.76 8.93
C VAL A 119 1.77 -1.98 10.33
N VAL A 120 2.05 -3.12 10.96
CA VAL A 120 1.65 -3.39 12.35
C VAL A 120 2.31 -2.40 13.31
N ALA A 121 3.60 -2.10 13.15
CA ALA A 121 4.29 -1.12 13.97
C ALA A 121 3.67 0.29 13.86
N LEU A 122 3.33 0.72 12.63
CA LEU A 122 2.61 1.97 12.39
C LEU A 122 1.22 1.94 13.07
N ALA A 123 0.46 0.88 12.88
CA ALA A 123 -0.87 0.74 13.47
C ALA A 123 -0.78 0.85 15.01
N VAL A 124 0.10 0.09 15.65
CA VAL A 124 0.31 0.17 17.11
C VAL A 124 0.65 1.59 17.56
N ALA A 125 1.53 2.29 16.84
CA ALA A 125 1.87 3.69 17.14
C ALA A 125 0.65 4.62 17.01
N VAL A 126 -0.15 4.46 15.95
CA VAL A 126 -1.39 5.22 15.73
C VAL A 126 -2.42 4.98 16.85
N PHE A 127 -2.59 3.75 17.31
CA PHE A 127 -3.53 3.45 18.38
C PHE A 127 -3.10 4.03 19.74
N LYS A 128 -1.79 4.14 19.98
CA LYS A 128 -1.21 4.75 21.19
C LYS A 128 -1.10 6.28 21.14
N ALA A 129 -1.10 6.88 19.96
CA ALA A 129 -0.89 8.32 19.80
C ALA A 129 -2.08 9.15 20.32
N SER A 130 -1.75 10.28 20.94
CA SER A 130 -2.72 11.34 21.24
C SER A 130 -2.81 12.28 20.04
N LEU A 131 -3.95 12.26 19.36
CA LEU A 131 -4.24 13.06 18.17
C LEU A 131 -5.57 13.81 18.37
N PRO A 132 -5.78 14.95 17.67
CA PRO A 132 -7.08 15.62 17.61
C PRO A 132 -8.20 14.64 17.24
N PRO A 133 -9.42 14.78 17.78
CA PRO A 133 -10.45 13.74 17.70
C PRO A 133 -10.76 13.23 16.28
N ALA A 134 -10.87 14.13 15.30
CA ALA A 134 -11.13 13.77 13.91
C ALA A 134 -9.95 13.01 13.28
N MET A 135 -8.73 13.54 13.40
CA MET A 135 -7.49 12.90 12.93
C MET A 135 -7.25 11.55 13.61
N ARG A 136 -7.55 11.42 14.91
CA ARG A 136 -7.42 10.17 15.66
C ARG A 136 -8.29 9.06 15.09
N LEU A 137 -9.56 9.37 14.79
CA LEU A 137 -10.47 8.41 14.19
C LEU A 137 -9.99 8.03 12.78
N ALA A 138 -9.68 9.03 11.96
CA ALA A 138 -9.20 8.85 10.60
C ALA A 138 -7.93 7.99 10.53
N ALA A 139 -6.92 8.29 11.34
CA ALA A 139 -5.66 7.55 11.37
C ALA A 139 -5.86 6.10 11.84
N ARG A 140 -6.69 5.87 12.87
CA ARG A 140 -6.96 4.51 13.38
C ARG A 140 -7.68 3.64 12.36
N VAL A 141 -8.74 4.16 11.74
CA VAL A 141 -9.48 3.42 10.70
C VAL A 141 -8.61 3.23 9.46
N GLY A 142 -7.84 4.25 9.06
CA GLY A 142 -6.92 4.15 7.93
C GLY A 142 -5.81 3.12 8.15
N ALA A 143 -5.20 3.11 9.33
CA ALA A 143 -4.18 2.11 9.69
C ALA A 143 -4.78 0.70 9.80
N ALA A 144 -5.98 0.55 10.38
CA ALA A 144 -6.69 -0.73 10.41
C ALA A 144 -7.01 -1.24 9.00
N SER A 145 -7.45 -0.35 8.10
CA SER A 145 -7.68 -0.68 6.69
C SER A 145 -6.40 -1.16 6.00
N LEU A 146 -5.26 -0.54 6.27
CA LEU A 146 -3.97 -0.98 5.73
C LEU A 146 -3.56 -2.37 6.27
N VAL A 147 -3.84 -2.66 7.55
CA VAL A 147 -3.65 -4.01 8.12
C VAL A 147 -4.56 -5.04 7.42
N VAL A 148 -5.82 -4.69 7.17
CA VAL A 148 -6.75 -5.53 6.40
C VAL A 148 -6.24 -5.76 4.98
N ALA A 149 -5.65 -4.75 4.33
CA ALA A 149 -5.01 -4.91 3.03
C ALA A 149 -3.87 -5.93 3.07
N MET A 150 -3.05 -5.93 4.13
CA MET A 150 -2.00 -6.94 4.33
C MET A 150 -2.58 -8.34 4.47
N ALA A 151 -3.71 -8.50 5.16
CA ALA A 151 -4.40 -9.78 5.27
C ALA A 151 -4.87 -10.29 3.90
N PHE A 152 -5.49 -9.43 3.08
CA PHE A 152 -5.85 -9.79 1.70
C PHE A 152 -4.60 -10.15 0.87
N GLY A 153 -3.48 -9.44 1.04
CA GLY A 153 -2.22 -9.80 0.41
C GLY A 153 -1.74 -11.21 0.82
N GLY A 154 -1.88 -11.56 2.10
CA GLY A 154 -1.62 -12.92 2.59
C GLY A 154 -2.50 -13.98 1.95
N LEU A 155 -3.80 -13.71 1.79
CA LEU A 155 -4.73 -14.60 1.09
C LEU A 155 -4.34 -14.78 -0.39
N MET A 156 -3.97 -13.69 -1.07
CA MET A 156 -3.46 -13.76 -2.44
C MET A 156 -2.23 -14.66 -2.53
N VAL A 157 -1.33 -14.61 -1.55
CA VAL A 157 -0.15 -15.49 -1.52
C VAL A 157 -0.54 -16.95 -1.29
N ALA A 158 -1.45 -17.21 -0.34
CA ALA A 158 -1.95 -18.56 -0.05
C ALA A 158 -2.61 -19.20 -1.29
N GLU A 159 -3.32 -18.40 -2.09
CA GLU A 159 -3.99 -18.81 -3.33
C GLU A 159 -3.07 -18.72 -4.57
N ARG A 160 -1.76 -18.51 -4.39
CA ARG A 160 -0.77 -18.39 -5.48
C ARG A 160 -1.12 -17.33 -6.55
N GLY A 161 -1.62 -16.18 -6.11
CA GLY A 161 -1.96 -15.03 -6.95
C GLY A 161 -3.46 -14.79 -7.14
N GLY A 162 -4.28 -15.25 -6.19
CA GLY A 162 -5.74 -15.35 -6.23
C GLY A 162 -6.55 -14.05 -6.38
N SER A 163 -7.87 -14.16 -6.17
CA SER A 163 -8.87 -13.20 -6.66
C SER A 163 -8.92 -11.87 -5.87
N TRP A 164 -8.36 -11.82 -4.66
CA TRP A 164 -8.45 -10.70 -3.70
C TRP A 164 -7.78 -9.37 -4.09
N LYS A 165 -7.37 -9.19 -5.35
CA LYS A 165 -6.64 -8.01 -5.84
C LYS A 165 -7.43 -6.71 -5.66
N LEU A 166 -8.75 -6.74 -5.88
CA LEU A 166 -9.61 -5.56 -5.74
C LEU A 166 -9.75 -5.18 -4.26
N ALA A 167 -10.11 -6.12 -3.40
CA ALA A 167 -10.25 -5.91 -1.96
C ALA A 167 -8.94 -5.43 -1.33
N HIS A 168 -7.81 -6.04 -1.71
CA HIS A 168 -6.48 -5.60 -1.33
C HIS A 168 -6.24 -4.14 -1.75
N GLY A 169 -6.41 -3.83 -3.04
CA GLY A 169 -6.18 -2.49 -3.58
C GLY A 169 -7.06 -1.43 -2.92
N VAL A 170 -8.36 -1.70 -2.72
CA VAL A 170 -9.27 -0.78 -2.03
C VAL A 170 -8.84 -0.58 -0.58
N ALA A 171 -8.53 -1.65 0.15
CA ALA A 171 -8.14 -1.54 1.57
C ALA A 171 -6.84 -0.75 1.78
N MET A 172 -5.89 -0.79 0.84
CA MET A 172 -4.60 -0.10 0.94
C MET A 172 -4.72 1.42 1.14
N HIS A 173 -5.73 2.07 0.56
CA HIS A 173 -5.76 3.54 0.45
C HIS A 173 -6.39 4.24 1.66
N GLY A 174 -6.98 3.51 2.61
CA GLY A 174 -7.67 4.11 3.76
C GLY A 174 -6.74 4.93 4.65
N VAL A 175 -5.47 4.51 4.76
CA VAL A 175 -4.41 5.21 5.51
C VAL A 175 -4.06 6.58 4.93
N LEU A 176 -4.38 6.83 3.65
CA LEU A 176 -4.21 8.12 3.01
C LEU A 176 -5.50 8.93 3.06
N LEU A 177 -6.60 8.35 2.55
CA LEU A 177 -7.83 9.07 2.26
C LEU A 177 -8.51 9.62 3.52
N LEU A 178 -8.56 8.82 4.59
CA LEU A 178 -9.23 9.25 5.82
C LEU A 178 -8.43 10.32 6.56
N PRO A 179 -7.09 10.18 6.77
CA PRO A 179 -6.30 11.25 7.36
C PRO A 179 -6.25 12.51 6.50
N LEU A 180 -6.24 12.37 5.16
CA LEU A 180 -6.33 13.50 4.24
C LEU A 180 -7.63 14.28 4.43
N LEU A 181 -8.77 13.61 4.52
CA LEU A 181 -10.05 14.25 4.82
C LEU A 181 -10.01 14.99 6.17
N ALA A 182 -9.53 14.34 7.22
CA ALA A 182 -9.45 14.97 8.55
C ALA A 182 -8.54 16.21 8.54
N TRP A 183 -7.40 16.13 7.86
CA TRP A 183 -6.48 17.25 7.68
C TRP A 183 -7.10 18.40 6.88
N LEU A 184 -7.83 18.11 5.79
CA LEU A 184 -8.52 19.13 5.01
C LEU A 184 -9.61 19.85 5.82
N LEU A 185 -10.30 19.14 6.70
CA LEU A 185 -11.32 19.73 7.58
C LEU A 185 -10.72 20.71 8.59
N ASP A 186 -9.43 20.64 8.89
CA ASP A 186 -8.77 21.60 9.79
C ASP A 186 -8.61 23.00 9.19
N PHE A 187 -8.79 23.15 7.86
CA PHE A 187 -8.85 24.47 7.21
C PHE A 187 -10.25 25.10 7.23
N THR A 188 -11.22 24.47 7.91
CA THR A 188 -12.58 24.99 8.04
C THR A 188 -12.82 25.61 9.41
N THR A 189 -13.81 26.52 9.51
CA THR A 189 -14.28 27.09 10.78
C THR A 189 -15.26 26.18 11.54
N TRP A 190 -15.40 24.92 11.11
CA TRP A 190 -16.37 24.01 11.70
C TRP A 190 -15.96 23.56 13.10
N GLU A 191 -16.97 23.35 13.96
CA GLU A 191 -16.76 22.74 15.27
C GLU A 191 -16.18 21.32 15.16
N ASP A 192 -15.35 20.94 16.13
CA ASP A 192 -14.74 19.61 16.21
C ASP A 192 -15.78 18.48 16.16
N ARG A 193 -16.96 18.68 16.75
CA ARG A 193 -18.06 17.72 16.71
C ARG A 193 -18.51 17.44 15.27
N ARG A 194 -18.60 18.48 14.43
CA ARG A 194 -18.99 18.37 13.03
C ARG A 194 -17.89 17.67 12.23
N LYS A 195 -16.63 18.04 12.42
CA LYS A 195 -15.48 17.38 11.77
C LYS A 195 -15.45 15.88 12.07
N VAL A 196 -15.63 15.49 13.34
CA VAL A 196 -15.67 14.07 13.75
C VAL A 196 -16.83 13.32 13.12
N ARG A 197 -18.02 13.91 13.02
CA ARG A 197 -19.17 13.26 12.36
C ARG A 197 -18.91 12.97 10.88
N VAL A 198 -18.29 13.92 10.17
CA VAL A 198 -17.94 13.76 8.76
C VAL A 198 -16.90 12.66 8.58
N VAL A 199 -15.83 12.67 9.38
CA VAL A 199 -14.82 11.61 9.34
C VAL A 199 -15.42 10.25 9.70
N ARG A 200 -16.36 10.18 10.65
CA ARG A 200 -17.05 8.93 11.01
C ARG A 200 -17.90 8.40 9.87
N ALA A 201 -18.66 9.27 9.20
CA ALA A 201 -19.46 8.89 8.03
C ALA A 201 -18.56 8.38 6.90
N ALA A 202 -17.46 9.09 6.60
CA ALA A 202 -16.47 8.67 5.60
C ALA A 202 -15.82 7.33 5.97
N ALA A 203 -15.44 7.13 7.24
CA ALA A 203 -14.89 5.87 7.74
C ALA A 203 -15.87 4.70 7.60
N GLY A 204 -17.15 4.91 7.93
CA GLY A 204 -18.19 3.91 7.75
C GLY A 204 -18.41 3.55 6.27
N GLY A 205 -18.48 4.56 5.40
CA GLY A 205 -18.59 4.35 3.96
C GLY A 205 -17.36 3.63 3.38
N TYR A 206 -16.16 3.97 3.86
CA TYR A 206 -14.93 3.31 3.42
C TYR A 206 -14.88 1.83 3.86
N ALA A 207 -15.29 1.54 5.10
CA ALA A 207 -15.39 0.17 5.58
C ALA A 207 -16.41 -0.65 4.77
N ALA A 208 -17.56 -0.06 4.43
CA ALA A 208 -18.55 -0.68 3.56
C ALA A 208 -18.00 -0.94 2.15
N LEU A 209 -17.22 -0.01 1.59
CA LEU A 209 -16.58 -0.18 0.29
C LEU A 209 -15.55 -1.32 0.30
N VAL A 210 -14.72 -1.42 1.35
CA VAL A 210 -13.79 -2.54 1.53
C VAL A 210 -14.56 -3.86 1.64
N GLY A 211 -15.65 -3.89 2.43
CA GLY A 211 -16.50 -5.06 2.56
C GLY A 211 -17.15 -5.49 1.24
N ALA A 212 -17.67 -4.54 0.46
CA ALA A 212 -18.25 -4.81 -0.85
C ALA A 212 -17.20 -5.35 -1.84
N ALA A 213 -15.99 -4.79 -1.85
CA ALA A 213 -14.88 -5.30 -2.66
C ALA A 213 -14.47 -6.73 -2.26
N ALA A 214 -14.48 -7.03 -0.96
CA ALA A 214 -14.21 -8.37 -0.45
C ALA A 214 -15.30 -9.37 -0.86
N VAL A 215 -16.58 -9.00 -0.72
CA VAL A 215 -17.71 -9.83 -1.18
C VAL A 215 -17.62 -10.07 -2.68
N PHE A 216 -17.34 -9.03 -3.48
CA PHE A 216 -17.17 -9.18 -4.92
C PHE A 216 -16.04 -10.17 -5.25
N ASN A 217 -14.87 -10.06 -4.61
CA ASN A 217 -13.77 -11.00 -4.83
C ASN A 217 -14.04 -12.42 -4.34
N ALA A 218 -14.93 -12.61 -3.37
CA ALA A 218 -15.33 -13.93 -2.90
C ALA A 218 -16.33 -14.62 -3.86
N LEU A 219 -17.04 -13.85 -4.68
CA LEU A 219 -18.08 -14.35 -5.59
C LEU A 219 -17.59 -14.57 -7.03
N VAL A 220 -16.42 -14.02 -7.38
CA VAL A 220 -15.84 -14.03 -8.74
C VAL A 220 -14.42 -14.58 -8.71
#